data_AF-A0A7Y3MFX6-F1
#
_entry.id   AF-A0A7Y3MFX6-F1
#
_cell.length_a   1.000
_cell.length_b   1.000
_cell.length_c   1.000
_cell.angle_alpha   90.00
_cell.angle_beta   90.00
_cell.angle_gamma   90.00
#
_symmetry.space_group_name_H-M   'P 1'
#
loop_
_entity.id
_entity.type
_entity.pdbx_description
1 polymer ?
#
loop_
_entity_poly.entity_id
_entity_poly.type
_entity_poly.pdbx_seq_one_letter_code
_entity_poly.pdbx_strand_id
1 'polypeptide(L)'
;MGPPTLVQSLLAEAESHLGHAPVTRIHIRVGALSNISPTSLQRHFTNAVAGSHLDGAELVFHVDTDPLSADALAVRVVGVDRST
;
A
#
# COMPACT_ATOMS: atom_id res chain seq x y z
N MET A 1 -20.74 9.33 -5.19
CA MET A 1 -19.44 8.62 -5.19
C MET A 1 -19.26 8.01 -3.82
N GLY A 2 -19.20 6.68 -3.71
CA GLY A 2 -18.90 6.03 -2.42
C GLY A 2 -17.46 6.36 -1.99
N PRO A 3 -17.11 6.18 -0.71
CA PRO A 3 -15.73 6.34 -0.28
C PRO A 3 -14.82 5.41 -1.10
N PRO A 4 -13.63 5.86 -1.52
CA PRO A 4 -12.68 5.00 -2.21
C PRO A 4 -12.39 3.77 -1.34
N THR A 5 -12.25 2.61 -1.98
CA THR A 5 -11.82 1.42 -1.26
C THR A 5 -10.40 1.65 -0.74
N LEU A 6 -10.03 0.98 0.35
CA LEU A 6 -8.69 1.11 0.95
C LEU A 6 -7.56 0.93 -0.08
N VAL A 7 -7.74 0.00 -1.03
CA VAL A 7 -6.79 -0.21 -2.14
C VAL A 7 -6.71 1.01 -3.06
N GLN A 8 -7.83 1.62 -3.43
CA GLN A 8 -7.80 2.83 -4.27
C GLN A 8 -7.09 3.99 -3.56
N SER A 9 -7.28 4.15 -2.25
CA SER A 9 -6.57 5.17 -1.47
C SER A 9 -5.06 4.91 -1.45
N LEU A 10 -4.64 3.66 -1.24
CA LEU A 10 -3.22 3.28 -1.27
C LEU A 10 -2.60 3.46 -2.66
N LEU A 11 -3.35 3.20 -3.73
CA LEU A 11 -2.89 3.44 -5.10
C LEU A 11 -2.71 4.92 -5.37
N ALA A 12 -3.68 5.75 -5.01
CA ALA A 12 -3.57 7.20 -5.15
C ALA A 12 -2.42 7.78 -4.31
N GLU A 13 -2.15 7.21 -3.12
CA GLU A 13 -1.02 7.58 -2.29
C GLU A 13 0.32 7.16 -2.93
N ALA A 14 0.43 5.92 -3.39
CA ALA A 14 1.60 5.44 -4.12
C ALA A 14 1.87 6.32 -5.35
N GLU A 15 0.85 6.58 -6.19
CA GLU A 15 0.92 7.48 -7.33
C GLU A 15 1.28 8.92 -6.91
N SER A 16 0.83 9.41 -5.76
CA SER A 16 1.26 10.74 -5.29
C SER A 16 2.74 10.78 -4.92
N HIS A 17 3.33 9.66 -4.51
CA HIS A 17 4.77 9.50 -4.28
C HIS A 17 5.57 9.26 -5.58
N LEU A 18 4.88 9.02 -6.70
CA LEU A 18 5.45 8.56 -7.95
C LEU A 18 5.02 9.43 -9.13
N GLY A 19 5.99 9.97 -9.86
CA GLY A 19 5.71 10.32 -11.25
C GLY A 19 5.41 9.05 -12.08
N HIS A 20 5.44 9.16 -13.41
CA HIS A 20 5.26 8.02 -14.34
C HIS A 20 6.46 7.04 -14.37
N ALA A 21 7.24 6.93 -13.29
CA ALA A 21 8.43 6.10 -13.22
C ALA A 21 8.09 4.66 -12.80
N PRO A 22 8.78 3.64 -13.33
CA PRO A 22 8.53 2.25 -12.98
C PRO A 22 8.89 1.98 -11.52
N VAL A 23 7.97 1.32 -10.83
CA VAL A 23 8.07 0.98 -9.40
C VAL A 23 8.51 -0.45 -9.22
N THR A 24 9.50 -0.67 -8.37
CA THR A 24 9.95 -2.02 -8.02
C THR A 24 9.35 -2.50 -6.73
N ARG A 25 9.15 -1.60 -5.74
CA ARG A 25 8.65 -1.98 -4.42
C ARG A 25 7.81 -0.89 -3.79
N ILE A 26 6.72 -1.27 -3.12
CA ILE A 26 5.86 -0.37 -2.36
C ILE A 26 5.84 -0.84 -0.91
N HIS A 27 6.22 0.05 -0.01
CA HIS A 27 6.20 -0.19 1.43
C HIS A 27 4.89 0.31 2.02
N ILE A 28 4.14 -0.58 2.64
CA ILE A 28 2.85 -0.29 3.28
C ILE A 28 2.99 -0.55 4.77
N ARG A 29 2.63 0.43 5.60
CA ARG A 29 2.46 0.23 7.03
C ARG A 29 1.05 -0.29 7.31
N VAL A 30 0.95 -1.28 8.18
CA VAL A 30 -0.32 -1.82 8.68
C VAL A 30 -0.32 -1.72 10.19
N GLY A 31 -1.14 -0.83 10.74
CA GLY A 31 -1.23 -0.60 12.18
C GLY A 31 -1.78 -1.82 12.94
N ALA A 32 -1.32 -1.99 14.18
CA ALA A 32 -1.64 -3.13 15.05
C ALA A 32 -3.15 -3.38 15.25
N LEU A 33 -3.96 -2.31 15.20
CA LEU A 33 -5.41 -2.31 15.41
C LEU A 33 -6.20 -2.13 14.10
N SER A 34 -5.53 -2.07 12.95
CA SER A 34 -6.20 -1.87 11.65
C SER A 34 -7.09 -3.03 11.22
N ASN A 35 -6.92 -4.22 11.82
CA ASN A 35 -7.62 -5.46 11.48
C ASN A 35 -7.50 -5.85 9.99
N ILE A 36 -6.49 -5.35 9.29
CA ILE A 36 -6.20 -5.66 7.89
C ILE A 36 -5.22 -6.83 7.81
N SER A 37 -5.59 -7.84 7.02
CA SER A 37 -4.67 -8.92 6.66
C SER A 37 -3.76 -8.50 5.50
N PRO A 38 -2.42 -8.53 5.67
CA PRO A 38 -1.47 -8.25 4.59
C PRO A 38 -1.69 -9.12 3.36
N THR A 39 -2.01 -10.41 3.55
CA THR A 39 -2.23 -11.36 2.45
C THR A 39 -3.47 -11.02 1.63
N SER A 40 -4.56 -10.61 2.29
CA SER A 40 -5.77 -10.15 1.60
C SER A 40 -5.50 -8.85 0.86
N LEU A 41 -4.82 -7.91 1.52
CA LEU A 41 -4.46 -6.63 0.92
C LEU A 41 -3.57 -6.80 -0.32
N GLN A 42 -2.57 -7.68 -0.24
CA GLN A 42 -1.70 -8.03 -1.36
C GLN A 42 -2.51 -8.52 -2.56
N ARG A 43 -3.43 -9.48 -2.37
CA ARG A 43 -4.27 -9.99 -3.45
C ARG A 43 -5.11 -8.89 -4.11
N HIS A 44 -5.77 -8.06 -3.29
CA HIS A 44 -6.59 -6.98 -3.83
C HIS A 44 -5.76 -5.93 -4.55
N PHE A 45 -4.58 -5.60 -4.04
CA PHE A 45 -3.66 -4.66 -4.67
C PHE A 45 -3.16 -5.20 -6.01
N THR A 46 -2.63 -6.42 -6.06
CA THR A 46 -2.17 -7.07 -7.30
C THR A 46 -3.25 -7.09 -8.37
N ASN A 47 -4.49 -7.42 -7.99
CA ASN A 47 -5.62 -7.41 -8.92
C ASN A 47 -5.97 -5.99 -9.42
N ALA A 48 -5.79 -4.97 -8.58
CA ALA A 48 -6.11 -3.59 -8.93
C ALA A 48 -5.03 -2.94 -9.81
N VAL A 49 -3.76 -3.35 -9.68
CA VAL A 49 -2.64 -2.81 -10.48
C VAL A 49 -2.35 -3.57 -11.77
N ALA A 50 -3.01 -4.71 -11.99
CA ALA A 50 -2.82 -5.51 -13.20
C ALA A 50 -3.01 -4.66 -14.47
N GLY A 51 -1.98 -4.59 -15.32
CA GLY A 51 -1.96 -3.75 -16.53
C GLY A 51 -1.62 -2.26 -16.31
N SER A 52 -1.24 -1.85 -15.10
CA SER A 52 -0.76 -0.49 -14.80
C SER A 52 0.79 -0.44 -14.73
N HIS A 53 1.35 0.76 -14.58
CA HIS A 53 2.80 0.94 -14.36
C HIS A 53 3.28 0.44 -12.97
N LEU A 54 2.34 0.12 -12.08
CA LEU A 54 2.59 -0.53 -10.79
C LEU A 54 2.48 -2.06 -10.88
N ASP A 55 2.13 -2.60 -12.05
CA ASP A 55 2.08 -4.04 -12.27
C ASP A 55 3.48 -4.64 -12.09
N GLY A 56 3.56 -5.73 -11.32
CA GLY A 56 4.82 -6.36 -10.94
C GLY A 56 5.58 -5.69 -9.78
N ALA A 57 5.07 -4.61 -9.18
CA ALA A 57 5.69 -4.03 -7.98
C ALA A 57 5.59 -4.99 -6.77
N GLU A 58 6.69 -5.17 -6.05
CA GLU A 58 6.74 -5.95 -4.82
C GLU A 58 6.09 -5.18 -3.66
N LEU A 59 5.15 -5.79 -2.94
CA LEU A 59 4.53 -5.19 -1.77
C LEU A 59 5.24 -5.64 -0.50
N VAL A 60 5.80 -4.71 0.25
CA VAL A 60 6.43 -4.96 1.55
C VAL A 60 5.57 -4.38 2.66
N PHE A 61 5.03 -5.25 3.49
CA PHE A 61 4.17 -4.87 4.60
C PHE A 61 4.97 -4.75 5.90
N HIS A 62 4.93 -3.57 6.49
CA HIS A 62 5.43 -3.29 7.83
C HIS A 62 4.26 -3.34 8.81
N VAL A 63 4.05 -4.51 9.42
CA VAL A 63 2.98 -4.71 10.40
C VAL A 63 3.48 -4.18 11.75
N ASP A 64 2.81 -3.14 12.24
CA ASP A 64 3.02 -2.62 13.57
C ASP A 64 2.36 -3.56 14.59
N THR A 65 3.01 -3.76 15.73
CA THR A 65 2.51 -4.58 16.84
C THR A 65 2.16 -3.75 18.06
N ASP A 66 2.49 -2.46 18.08
CA ASP A 66 2.19 -1.57 19.19
C ASP A 66 0.77 -0.98 19.05
N PRO A 67 -0.20 -1.36 19.90
CA PRO A 67 -1.54 -0.80 19.88
C PRO A 67 -1.61 0.64 20.40
N LEU A 68 -0.54 1.15 21.03
CA LEU A 68 -0.45 2.52 21.54
C LEU A 68 0.20 3.48 20.54
N SER A 69 0.72 2.95 19.43
CA SER A 69 1.27 3.73 18.32
C SER A 69 0.25 4.74 17.81
N ALA A 70 0.69 5.96 17.48
CA ALA A 70 -0.17 6.96 16.83
C ALA A 70 -0.74 6.46 15.49
N ASP A 71 -0.06 5.49 14.87
CA ASP A 71 -0.46 4.84 13.63
C ASP A 71 -1.14 3.47 13.86
N ALA A 72 -1.56 3.13 15.09
CA ALA A 72 -2.10 1.80 15.41
C ALA A 72 -3.32 1.41 14.54
N LEU A 73 -4.10 2.37 14.05
CA LEU A 73 -5.23 2.14 13.14
C LEU A 73 -4.89 2.40 11.66
N ALA A 74 -3.70 2.93 11.37
CA ALA A 74 -3.37 3.43 10.05
C ALA A 74 -3.00 2.29 9.09
N VAL A 75 -3.43 2.43 7.83
CA VAL A 75 -2.95 1.63 6.71
C VAL A 75 -2.60 2.60 5.60
N ARG A 76 -1.31 2.79 5.34
CA ARG A 76 -0.83 3.81 4.41
C ARG A 76 0.48 3.42 3.75
N VAL A 77 0.76 4.02 2.61
CA VAL A 77 2.07 3.91 1.96
C VAL A 77 3.09 4.70 2.78
N VAL A 78 4.25 4.10 3.06
CA VAL A 78 5.34 4.73 3.82
C VAL A 78 6.61 4.92 3.00
N GLY A 79 6.68 4.30 1.81
CA GLY A 79 7.81 4.44 0.91
C GLY A 79 7.62 3.67 -0.38
N VAL A 80 8.37 4.05 -1.40
CA VAL A 80 8.37 3.38 -2.70
C VAL A 80 9.80 3.33 -3.25
N ASP A 81 10.26 2.13 -3.62
CA ASP A 81 11.52 1.94 -4.35
C ASP A 81 11.28 1.97 -5.86
N ARG A 82 12.25 2.54 -6.59
CA ARG A 82 12.21 2.70 -8.04
C ARG A 82 13.31 1.88 -8.69
N SER A 83 13.07 1.41 -9.91
CA SER A 83 14.16 1.01 -10.79
C SER A 83 14.84 2.27 -11.32
N THR A 84 16.13 2.42 -11.00
CA THR A 84 17.01 3.46 -11.58
C THR A 84 17.26 3.24 -13.06
#